data_AF-S4RXI2-F1
#
_entry.id   AF-S4RXI2-F1
#
_cell.length_a   1.000
_cell.length_b   1.000
_cell.length_c   1.000
_cell.angle_alpha   90.00
_cell.angle_beta   90.00
_cell.angle_gamma   90.00
#
_symmetry.space_group_name_H-M   'P 1'
#
loop_
_entity.id
_entity.type
_entity.pdbx_description
1 polymer ?
#
loop_
_entity_poly.entity_id
_entity_poly.type
_entity_poly.pdbx_seq_one_letter_code
_entity_poly.pdbx_strand_id
1 'polypeptide(L)'
;QDEEEGTEMGDGDDWVQPRTLVKPEDQLELTEAELKEEFTRILTANNPHAPQNIVRYSFKERVYKPVGTLDQLAVHFAVDGNLLHRESDEARRQQLR
;
A
#
# COMPACT_ATOMS: atom_id res chain seq x y z
N GLN A 1 -11.02 -31.13 28.30
CA GLN A 1 -9.56 -31.12 28.10
C GLN A 1 -9.39 -31.18 26.60
N ASP A 2 -9.50 -30.03 25.96
CA ASP A 2 -9.17 -29.88 24.55
C ASP A 2 -7.96 -28.96 24.55
N GLU A 3 -6.80 -29.57 24.36
CA GLU A 3 -5.52 -28.89 24.25
C GLU A 3 -5.53 -28.14 22.91
N GLU A 4 -5.63 -26.81 22.96
CA GLU A 4 -5.32 -25.96 21.81
C GLU A 4 -3.84 -26.14 21.49
N GLU A 5 -3.56 -26.93 20.47
CA GLU A 5 -2.24 -27.13 19.87
C GLU A 5 -1.80 -25.80 19.23
N GLY A 6 -1.21 -24.95 20.05
CA GLY A 6 -0.58 -23.70 19.63
C GLY A 6 0.54 -24.01 18.63
N THR A 7 0.43 -23.44 17.43
CA THR A 7 1.44 -23.60 16.39
C THR A 7 2.76 -22.99 16.87
N GLU A 8 3.77 -23.82 17.12
CA GLU A 8 5.11 -23.42 17.54
C GLU A 8 5.75 -22.57 16.41
N MET A 9 5.75 -21.24 16.58
CA MET A 9 6.45 -20.34 15.66
C MET A 9 7.95 -20.34 15.99
N GLY A 10 8.73 -20.77 15.01
CA GLY A 10 10.18 -20.96 15.08
C GLY A 10 10.97 -19.72 15.52
N ASP A 11 12.05 -20.04 16.24
CA ASP A 11 13.09 -19.16 16.77
C ASP A 11 13.75 -18.32 15.65
N GLY A 12 13.68 -16.98 15.73
CA GLY A 12 14.31 -16.12 14.72
C GLY A 12 14.10 -14.61 14.85
N ASP A 13 15.04 -13.97 15.54
CA ASP A 13 15.46 -12.57 15.37
C ASP A 13 14.52 -11.46 15.91
N ASP A 14 15.06 -10.31 16.29
CA ASP A 14 14.44 -9.24 17.11
C ASP A 14 13.21 -8.52 16.48
N TRP A 15 12.68 -9.07 15.37
CA TRP A 15 11.36 -8.77 14.81
C TRP A 15 10.24 -9.62 15.45
N VAL A 16 10.61 -10.61 16.27
CA VAL A 16 9.73 -11.49 17.05
C VAL A 16 9.44 -10.85 18.42
N GLN A 17 8.85 -9.66 18.42
CA GLN A 17 8.12 -9.24 19.61
C GLN A 17 6.89 -10.16 19.70
N PRO A 18 6.66 -10.89 20.81
CA PRO A 18 5.43 -11.64 20.97
C PRO A 18 4.29 -10.62 20.90
N ARG A 19 3.57 -10.61 19.78
CA ARG A 19 2.39 -9.77 19.62
C ARG A 19 1.42 -10.24 20.67
N THR A 20 1.36 -9.53 21.80
CA THR A 20 0.33 -9.79 22.79
C THR A 20 -0.99 -9.62 22.07
N LEU A 21 -1.81 -10.68 22.06
CA LEU A 21 -3.08 -10.65 21.37
C LEU A 21 -4.00 -9.71 22.15
N VAL A 22 -4.07 -8.44 21.71
CA VAL A 22 -4.96 -7.44 22.29
C VAL A 22 -6.25 -7.46 21.49
N LYS A 23 -7.36 -7.84 22.14
CA LYS A 23 -8.71 -7.69 21.58
C LYS A 23 -9.07 -6.20 21.58
N PRO A 24 -9.27 -5.56 20.42
CA PRO A 24 -9.77 -4.18 20.37
C PRO A 24 -11.14 -4.06 21.03
N GLU A 25 -11.44 -2.88 21.59
CA GLU A 25 -12.74 -2.62 22.26
C GLU A 25 -13.93 -2.73 21.29
N ASP A 26 -13.71 -2.49 19.99
CA ASP A 26 -14.71 -2.52 18.93
C ASP A 26 -14.80 -3.88 18.20
N GLN A 27 -14.11 -4.91 18.69
CA GLN A 27 -14.15 -6.24 18.05
C GLN A 27 -15.50 -6.93 18.28
N LEU A 28 -16.19 -7.24 17.17
CA LEU A 28 -17.48 -7.93 17.15
C LEU A 28 -17.41 -9.32 17.81
N GLU A 29 -18.45 -9.68 18.57
CA GLU A 29 -18.63 -11.04 19.08
C GLU A 29 -19.36 -11.90 18.05
N LEU A 30 -18.63 -12.84 17.48
CA LEU A 30 -19.13 -13.77 16.48
C LEU A 30 -19.52 -15.10 17.13
N THR A 31 -20.51 -15.77 16.56
CA THR A 31 -20.86 -17.14 16.91
C THR A 31 -19.77 -18.13 16.45
N GLU A 32 -19.74 -19.32 17.04
CA GLU A 32 -18.80 -20.37 16.64
C GLU A 32 -18.95 -20.76 15.16
N ALA A 33 -20.16 -20.64 14.60
CA ALA A 33 -20.42 -20.89 13.20
C ALA A 33 -19.79 -19.83 12.29
N GLU A 34 -19.90 -18.55 12.65
CA GLU A 34 -19.30 -17.43 11.89
C GLU A 34 -17.77 -17.43 11.98
N LEU A 35 -17.21 -17.84 13.13
CA LEU A 35 -15.76 -17.98 13.29
C LEU A 35 -15.17 -19.11 12.43
N LYS A 36 -15.95 -20.16 12.15
CA LYS A 36 -15.54 -21.30 11.31
C LYS A 36 -15.73 -21.04 9.81
N GLU A 37 -16.20 -19.86 9.41
CA GLU A 37 -16.37 -19.52 8.01
C GLU A 37 -15.01 -19.37 7.31
N GLU A 38 -14.82 -20.10 6.21
CA GLU A 38 -13.61 -20.04 5.40
C GLU A 38 -13.70 -18.94 4.35
N PHE A 39 -12.81 -17.96 4.41
CA PHE A 39 -12.72 -16.89 3.42
C PHE A 39 -11.50 -17.06 2.54
N THR A 40 -11.71 -17.20 1.23
CA THR A 40 -10.62 -17.10 0.26
C THR A 40 -10.21 -15.63 0.12
N ARG A 41 -9.05 -15.25 0.66
CA ARG A 41 -8.50 -13.89 0.52
C ARG A 41 -7.45 -13.85 -0.59
N ILE A 42 -7.59 -12.90 -1.51
CA ILE A 42 -6.64 -12.66 -2.60
C ILE A 42 -5.94 -11.34 -2.34
N LEU A 43 -4.61 -11.39 -2.21
CA LEU A 43 -3.80 -10.19 -2.18
C LEU A 43 -3.70 -9.60 -3.59
N THR A 44 -4.12 -8.35 -3.73
CA THR A 44 -4.00 -7.60 -4.99
C THR A 44 -3.19 -6.34 -4.73
N ALA A 45 -2.49 -5.85 -5.76
CA ALA A 45 -1.77 -4.58 -5.69
C ALA A 45 -2.69 -3.36 -5.93
N ASN A 46 -4.01 -3.53 -5.79
CA ASN A 46 -4.98 -2.46 -5.99
C ASN A 46 -5.06 -1.60 -4.73
N ASN A 47 -4.85 -0.31 -4.89
CA ASN A 47 -5.04 0.65 -3.82
C ASN A 47 -6.54 0.88 -3.62
N PRO A 48 -7.11 0.55 -2.44
CA PRO A 48 -8.54 0.73 -2.17
C PRO A 48 -8.95 2.21 -2.15
N HIS A 49 -8.00 3.13 -2.02
CA HIS A 49 -8.23 4.58 -2.08
C HIS A 49 -8.02 5.17 -3.48
N ALA A 50 -7.57 4.38 -4.46
CA ALA A 50 -7.47 4.86 -5.82
C ALA A 50 -8.88 5.01 -6.43
N PRO A 51 -9.12 6.06 -7.24
CA PRO A 51 -10.38 6.19 -7.97
C PRO A 51 -10.57 5.01 -8.92
N GLN A 52 -11.82 4.65 -9.22
CA GLN A 52 -12.10 3.55 -10.14
C GLN A 52 -12.02 3.97 -11.61
N ASN A 53 -12.36 5.23 -11.92
CA ASN A 53 -12.35 5.77 -13.28
C ASN A 53 -12.00 7.26 -13.27
N ILE A 54 -11.22 7.70 -14.26
CA ILE A 54 -10.91 9.11 -14.51
C ILE A 54 -11.19 9.42 -15.98
N VAL A 55 -11.80 10.56 -16.26
CA VAL A 55 -12.02 11.06 -17.62
C VAL A 55 -11.28 12.39 -17.78
N ARG A 56 -10.50 12.52 -18.86
CA ARG A 56 -9.75 13.74 -19.19
C ARG A 56 -10.11 14.25 -20.59
N TYR A 57 -10.15 15.56 -20.75
CA TYR A 57 -10.39 16.16 -22.06
C TYR A 57 -9.13 16.10 -22.93
N SER A 58 -9.28 15.56 -24.15
CA SER A 58 -8.23 15.57 -25.17
C SER A 58 -8.36 16.83 -26.01
N PHE A 59 -7.43 17.78 -25.89
CA PHE A 59 -7.41 18.97 -26.74
C PHE A 59 -7.13 18.65 -28.22
N LYS A 60 -6.39 17.56 -28.48
CA LYS A 60 -6.10 17.08 -29.85
C LYS A 60 -7.36 16.62 -30.56
N GLU A 61 -8.22 15.90 -29.85
CA GLU A 61 -9.42 15.27 -30.42
C GLU A 61 -10.72 15.97 -30.07
N ARG A 62 -10.64 17.01 -29.24
CA ARG A 62 -11.76 17.82 -28.74
C ARG A 62 -12.88 16.99 -28.10
N VAL A 63 -12.49 15.95 -27.35
CA VAL A 63 -13.41 15.00 -26.72
C VAL A 63 -12.90 14.54 -25.37
N TYR A 64 -13.82 14.21 -24.46
CA TYR A 64 -13.51 13.55 -23.20
C TYR A 64 -13.18 12.08 -23.40
N LYS A 65 -12.06 11.63 -22.82
CA LYS A 65 -11.60 10.24 -22.91
C LYS A 65 -11.35 9.63 -21.53
N PRO A 66 -11.70 8.35 -21.32
CA PRO A 66 -11.30 7.64 -20.12
C PRO A 66 -9.78 7.47 -20.10
N VAL A 67 -9.20 7.57 -18.91
CA VAL A 67 -7.80 7.24 -18.66
C VAL A 67 -7.71 5.72 -18.50
N GLY A 68 -6.97 5.05 -19.39
CA GLY A 68 -6.95 3.59 -19.48
C GLY A 68 -6.21 2.87 -18.35
N THR A 69 -5.30 3.55 -17.66
CA THR A 69 -4.55 3.00 -16.52
C THR A 69 -4.53 4.01 -15.39
N LEU A 70 -4.90 3.56 -14.19
CA LEU A 70 -4.87 4.38 -12.97
C LEU A 70 -3.67 3.97 -12.13
N ASP A 71 -2.99 4.98 -11.59
CA ASP A 71 -1.87 4.75 -10.69
C ASP A 71 -2.38 4.23 -9.34
N GLN A 72 -1.74 3.18 -8.84
CA GLN A 72 -2.07 2.52 -7.58
C GLN A 72 -1.05 2.87 -6.49
N LEU A 73 0.02 3.60 -6.81
CA LEU A 73 1.01 4.01 -5.84
C LEU A 73 0.46 5.12 -4.93
N ALA A 74 0.41 4.84 -3.63
CA ALA A 74 0.10 5.84 -2.62
C ALA A 74 1.40 6.56 -2.19
N VAL A 75 1.45 7.88 -2.38
CA VAL A 75 2.56 8.72 -1.92
C VAL A 75 2.10 9.50 -0.68
N HIS A 76 2.71 9.21 0.46
CA HIS A 76 2.38 9.91 1.72
C HIS A 76 3.11 11.26 1.83
N PHE A 77 4.35 11.33 1.34
CA PHE A 77 5.19 12.52 1.41
C PHE A 77 6.04 12.64 0.16
N ALA A 78 6.03 13.83 -0.45
CA ALA A 78 6.90 14.20 -1.55
C ALA A 78 7.37 15.64 -1.34
N VAL A 79 8.67 15.88 -1.51
CA VAL A 79 9.28 17.21 -1.44
C VAL A 79 10.29 17.32 -2.56
N ASP A 80 10.20 18.43 -3.30
CA ASP A 80 11.16 18.77 -4.33
C ASP A 80 12.45 19.33 -3.68
N GLY A 81 13.58 18.73 -4.02
CA GLY A 81 14.89 19.19 -3.59
C GLY A 81 15.43 20.33 -4.45
N ASN A 82 16.39 21.09 -3.91
CA ASN A 82 17.09 22.18 -4.60
C ASN A 82 18.62 22.00 -4.63
N LEU A 83 19.12 20.84 -4.21
CA LEU A 83 20.54 20.50 -4.22
C LEU A 83 20.91 19.81 -5.53
N LEU A 84 22.07 20.17 -6.07
CA LEU A 84 22.59 19.61 -7.30
C LEU A 84 23.95 18.97 -7.08
N HIS A 85 24.13 17.74 -7.57
CA HIS A 85 25.43 17.09 -7.52
C HIS A 85 26.42 17.82 -8.45
N ARG A 86 27.62 18.15 -7.96
CA ARG A 86 28.59 18.99 -8.68
C ARG A 86 29.05 18.38 -10.00
N GLU A 87 29.05 17.05 -10.09
CA GLU A 87 29.46 16.32 -11.29
C GLU A 87 28.30 16.02 -12.24
N SER A 88 27.06 16.38 -11.87
CA SER A 88 25.90 16.15 -12.74
C SER A 88 25.98 16.96 -14.04
N ASP A 89 25.29 16.47 -15.07
CA ASP A 89 25.15 17.17 -16.35
C ASP A 89 24.55 18.56 -16.20
N GLU A 90 23.55 18.69 -15.33
CA GLU A 90 22.90 19.97 -15.07
C GLU A 90 23.87 20.97 -14.42
N ALA A 91 24.70 20.54 -13.47
CA ALA A 91 25.68 21.42 -12.82
C ALA A 91 26.71 21.94 -13.83
N ARG A 92 27.21 21.06 -14.70
CA ARG A 92 28.14 21.45 -15.79
C ARG A 92 27.50 22.45 -16.75
N ARG A 93 26.22 22.26 -17.10
CA ARG A 93 25.49 23.21 -17.96
C ARG A 93 25.28 24.57 -17.31
N GLN A 94 25.06 24.63 -15.99
CA GLN A 94 24.94 25.90 -15.27
C GLN A 94 26.26 26.66 -15.17
N GLN A 95 27.39 25.97 -15.01
CA GLN A 95 28.73 26.59 -14.95
C GLN A 95 29.22 27.13 -16.30
N LEU A 96 28.70 26.61 -17.41
CA LEU A 96 29.05 27.05 -18.77
C LEU A 96 28.24 28.27 -19.23
N ARG A 97 27.23 28.70 -18.47
CA ARG A 97 26.48 29.94 -18.70
C ARG A 97 27.18 31.12 -18.05
#